data_AF-A0A952W4V1-F1
#
_entry.id   AF-A0A952W4V1-F1
#
_cell.length_a   1.000
_cell.length_b   1.000
_cell.length_c   1.000
_cell.angle_alpha   90.00
_cell.angle_beta   90.00
_cell.angle_gamma   90.00
#
_symmetry.space_group_name_H-M   'P 1'
#
loop_
_entity.id
_entity.type
_entity.pdbx_description
1 polymer ?
#
loop_
_entity_poly.entity_id
_entity_poly.type
_entity_poly.pdbx_seq_one_letter_code
_entity_poly.pdbx_strand_id
1 'polypeptide(L)'
;MSLTPSQADALLIALDALAKGLPRRFEDVLWLHFGDHWTEYRRFLAAKGHAKLGTLGTGDGEITDKGRELLNRLRAMRAAQAGVPAMA
;
A
#
# COMPACT_ATOMS: atom_id res chain seq x y z
N MET A 1 -8.95 -6.68 -11.67
CA MET A 1 -8.84 -5.21 -11.62
C MET A 1 -7.42 -4.84 -11.94
N SER A 2 -7.19 -4.16 -13.05
CA SER A 2 -5.87 -3.60 -13.38
C SER A 2 -5.72 -2.28 -12.64
N LEU A 3 -4.74 -2.20 -11.73
CA LEU A 3 -4.42 -0.95 -11.04
C LEU A 3 -3.82 0.04 -12.04
N THR A 4 -4.23 1.31 -11.98
CA THR A 4 -3.53 2.35 -12.74
C THR A 4 -2.15 2.61 -12.12
N PRO A 5 -1.18 3.19 -12.87
CA PRO A 5 0.14 3.55 -12.33
C PRO A 5 0.03 4.39 -11.06
N SER A 6 -0.88 5.39 -11.05
CA SER A 6 -1.13 6.25 -9.89
C SER A 6 -1.67 5.48 -8.68
N GLN A 7 -2.47 4.44 -8.88
CA GLN A 7 -2.97 3.57 -7.81
C GLN A 7 -1.87 2.65 -7.28
N ALA A 8 -0.95 2.19 -8.13
CA ALA A 8 0.20 1.41 -7.68
C ALA A 8 1.16 2.25 -6.81
N ASP A 9 1.42 3.50 -7.21
CA ASP A 9 2.17 4.46 -6.38
C ASP A 9 1.46 4.76 -5.05
N ALA A 10 0.14 4.97 -5.07
CA ALA A 10 -0.65 5.18 -3.86
C ALA A 10 -0.58 3.97 -2.91
N LEU A 11 -0.67 2.75 -3.45
CA LEU A 11 -0.57 1.53 -2.65
C LEU A 11 0.82 1.36 -2.03
N LEU A 12 1.87 1.74 -2.76
CA LEU A 12 3.25 1.77 -2.25
C LEU A 12 3.37 2.74 -1.07
N ILE A 13 2.86 3.97 -1.21
CA ILE A 13 2.92 4.98 -0.15
C ILE A 13 2.11 4.54 1.07
N ALA A 14 0.92 3.94 0.85
CA ALA A 14 0.07 3.46 1.93
C ALA A 14 0.76 2.32 2.71
N LEU A 15 1.29 1.31 2.02
CA LEU A 15 2.00 0.20 2.68
C LEU A 15 3.28 0.66 3.38
N ASP A 16 4.01 1.62 2.80
CA ASP A 16 5.17 2.24 3.44
C ASP A 16 4.80 2.97 4.74
N ALA A 17 3.64 3.62 4.79
CA ALA A 17 3.11 4.24 5.99
C ALA A 17 2.83 3.20 7.09
N LEU A 18 2.18 2.07 6.76
CA LEU A 18 2.00 0.97 7.74
C LEU A 18 3.33 0.40 8.21
N ALA A 19 4.32 0.25 7.31
CA ALA A 19 5.64 -0.26 7.67
C ALA A 19 6.39 0.68 8.65
N LYS A 20 6.07 1.98 8.62
CA LYS A 20 6.58 3.00 9.55
C LYS A 20 5.75 3.16 10.82
N GLY A 21 4.72 2.33 11.02
CA GLY A 21 3.81 2.46 12.17
C GLY A 21 2.90 3.68 12.09
N LEU A 22 2.54 4.11 10.87
CA LEU A 22 1.66 5.27 10.60
C LEU A 22 0.33 4.82 9.97
N PRO A 23 -0.53 4.09 10.71
CA PRO A 23 -1.80 3.56 10.18
C PRO A 23 -2.80 4.64 9.76
N ARG A 24 -2.83 5.81 10.41
CA ARG A 24 -3.67 6.93 9.95
C ARG A 24 -3.29 7.42 8.56
N ARG A 25 -1.98 7.57 8.31
CA ARG A 25 -1.47 7.99 7.00
C ARG A 25 -1.74 6.94 5.93
N PHE A 26 -1.78 5.65 6.29
CA PHE A 26 -2.24 4.61 5.39
C PHE A 26 -3.71 4.78 4.97
N GLU A 27 -4.60 5.05 5.93
CA GLU A 27 -6.02 5.30 5.63
C GLU A 27 -6.21 6.59 4.81
N ASP A 28 -5.49 7.67 5.12
CA ASP A 28 -5.53 8.93 4.36
C ASP A 28 -5.13 8.74 2.89
N VAL A 29 -4.04 8.00 2.63
CA VAL A 29 -3.57 7.74 1.27
C VAL A 29 -4.56 6.88 0.50
N LEU A 30 -5.16 5.88 1.16
CA LEU A 30 -6.21 5.08 0.52
C LEU A 30 -7.43 5.94 0.19
N TRP A 31 -7.89 6.77 1.13
CA TRP A 31 -9.04 7.64 0.90
C TRP A 31 -8.79 8.65 -0.24
N LEU A 32 -7.61 9.28 -0.27
CA LEU A 32 -7.26 10.28 -1.27
C LEU A 32 -7.18 9.71 -2.69
N HIS A 33 -6.64 8.49 -2.84
CA HIS A 33 -6.34 7.90 -4.16
C HIS A 33 -7.38 6.91 -4.67
N PHE A 34 -8.16 6.29 -3.78
CA PHE A 34 -9.17 5.29 -4.14
C PHE A 34 -10.61 5.80 -3.94
N GLY A 35 -10.80 7.01 -3.40
CA GLY A 35 -12.11 7.64 -3.24
C GLY A 35 -13.06 6.72 -2.49
N ASP A 36 -14.31 6.57 -2.95
CA ASP A 36 -15.32 5.73 -2.31
C ASP A 36 -14.93 4.25 -2.14
N HIS A 37 -14.03 3.74 -3.00
CA HIS A 37 -13.59 2.34 -2.97
C HIS A 37 -12.48 2.07 -1.95
N TRP A 38 -11.99 3.08 -1.23
CA TRP A 38 -10.85 2.94 -0.32
C TRP A 38 -11.08 1.90 0.79
N THR A 39 -12.31 1.79 1.29
CA THR A 39 -12.69 0.80 2.31
C THR A 39 -12.65 -0.64 1.78
N GLU A 40 -12.95 -0.84 0.50
CA GLU A 40 -12.84 -2.14 -0.16
C GLU A 40 -11.37 -2.55 -0.31
N TYR A 41 -10.50 -1.62 -0.71
CA TYR A 41 -9.06 -1.86 -0.77
C TYR A 41 -8.45 -2.15 0.61
N ARG A 42 -8.88 -1.41 1.64
CA ARG A 42 -8.52 -1.67 3.04
C ARG A 42 -8.87 -3.10 3.45
N ARG A 43 -10.12 -3.52 3.19
CA ARG A 43 -10.60 -4.88 3.47
C ARG A 43 -9.87 -5.92 2.64
N PHE A 44 -9.58 -5.64 1.38
CA PHE A 44 -8.84 -6.53 0.50
C PHE A 44 -7.41 -6.78 1.02
N LEU A 45 -6.71 -5.72 1.44
CA LEU A 45 -5.36 -5.84 2.01
C LEU A 45 -5.36 -6.65 3.31
N ALA A 46 -6.36 -6.44 4.18
CA ALA A 46 -6.55 -7.24 5.38
C ALA A 46 -6.88 -8.71 5.06
N ALA A 47 -7.83 -8.96 4.17
CA ALA A 47 -8.27 -10.30 3.78
C ALA A 47 -7.16 -11.09 3.06
N LYS A 48 -6.30 -10.42 2.29
CA LYS A 48 -5.13 -11.04 1.65
C LYS A 48 -3.96 -11.23 2.62
N GLY A 49 -4.07 -10.71 3.85
CA GLY A 49 -3.06 -10.82 4.89
C GLY A 49 -1.85 -9.92 4.67
N HIS A 50 -1.99 -8.81 3.94
CA HIS A 50 -0.93 -7.81 3.75
C HIS A 50 -0.87 -6.79 4.91
N ALA A 51 -1.96 -6.63 5.65
CA ALA A 51 -2.02 -5.77 6.81
C ALA A 51 -2.93 -6.38 7.88
N LYS A 52 -2.59 -6.18 9.15
CA LYS A 52 -3.50 -6.39 10.28
C LYS A 52 -4.07 -5.04 10.64
N LEU A 53 -5.34 -4.81 10.29
CA LEU A 53 -5.98 -3.52 10.48
C LEU A 53 -7.00 -3.63 11.61
N GLY A 54 -6.99 -2.66 12.53
CA GLY A 54 -8.00 -2.54 13.56
C GLY A 54 -9.32 -1.99 13.03
N THR A 55 -10.13 -1.45 13.95
CA THR A 55 -11.37 -0.75 13.57
C THR A 55 -11.03 0.53 12.78
N LEU A 56 -11.90 0.90 11.86
CA LEU A 56 -11.74 2.12 11.05
C LEU A 56 -11.56 3.33 11.97
N GLY A 57 -10.55 4.17 11.73
CA GLY A 57 -10.35 5.41 12.49
C GLY A 57 -9.80 5.25 13.91
N THR A 58 -9.56 4.04 14.41
CA THR A 58 -8.90 3.88 15.73
C THR A 58 -7.40 4.21 15.66
N GLY A 59 -6.83 4.23 14.46
CA GLY A 59 -5.39 4.41 14.28
C GLY A 59 -4.60 3.16 14.65
N ASP A 60 -5.23 1.99 14.64
CA ASP A 60 -4.57 0.70 14.83
C ASP A 60 -4.35 0.01 13.48
N GLY A 61 -3.11 -0.36 13.21
CA GLY A 61 -2.79 -1.11 12.01
C GLY A 61 -1.31 -1.40 11.87
N GLU A 62 -1.01 -2.64 11.52
CA GLU A 62 0.36 -3.11 11.32
C GLU A 62 0.51 -3.77 9.95
N ILE A 63 1.65 -3.55 9.31
CA ILE A 63 2.01 -4.32 8.13
C ILE A 63 2.40 -5.74 8.53
N THR A 64 2.00 -6.73 7.76
CA THR A 64 2.48 -8.12 7.93
C THR A 64 3.75 -8.36 7.12
N ASP A 65 4.42 -9.49 7.33
CA ASP A 65 5.53 -9.92 6.48
C ASP A 65 5.14 -9.99 5.00
N LYS A 66 3.95 -10.52 4.71
CA LYS A 66 3.40 -10.59 3.36
C LYS A 66 3.10 -9.20 2.78
N GLY A 67 2.74 -8.23 3.63
CA GLY A 67 2.62 -6.83 3.24
C GLY A 67 3.96 -6.20 2.89
N ARG A 68 5.00 -6.51 3.67
CA ARG A 68 6.38 -6.07 3.41
C ARG A 68 6.91 -6.65 2.10
N GLU A 69 6.63 -7.92 1.82
CA GLU A 69 6.95 -8.55 0.53
C GLU A 69 6.28 -7.82 -0.64
N LEU A 70 4.99 -7.51 -0.53
CA LEU A 70 4.26 -6.75 -1.54
C LEU A 70 4.87 -5.34 -1.72
N LEU A 71 5.17 -4.65 -0.62
CA LEU A 71 5.84 -3.35 -0.64
C LEU A 71 7.18 -3.41 -1.39
N ASN A 72 8.00 -4.42 -1.11
CA ASN A 72 9.29 -4.61 -1.79
C ASN A 72 9.12 -4.89 -3.29
N ARG A 73 8.10 -5.69 -3.67
CA ARG A 73 7.78 -5.92 -5.09
C ARG A 73 7.32 -4.64 -5.78
N LEU A 74 6.45 -3.84 -5.16
CA LEU A 74 6.00 -2.56 -5.69
C LEU A 74 7.17 -1.58 -5.87
N ARG A 75 8.10 -1.52 -4.90
CA ARG A 75 9.33 -0.73 -5.00
C ARG A 75 10.20 -1.18 -6.18
N ALA A 76 10.40 -2.49 -6.35
CA ALA A 76 11.15 -3.04 -7.47
C ALA A 76 10.49 -2.74 -8.82
N MET A 77 9.17 -2.88 -8.93
CA MET A 77 8.41 -2.51 -10.13
C MET A 77 8.48 -1.02 -10.43
N ARG A 78 8.44 -0.15 -9.41
CA ARG A 78 8.61 1.30 -9.60
C ARG A 78 10.02 1.63 -10.05
N ALA A 79 11.04 1.02 -9.45
CA ALA A 79 12.44 1.21 -9.85
C ALA A 79 12.66 0.76 -11.30
N ALA A 80 12.09 -0.38 -11.71
CA ALA A 80 12.15 -0.88 -13.08
C ALA A 80 11.39 0.01 -14.09
N GLN A 81 10.33 0.70 -13.66
CA GLN A 81 9.60 1.66 -14.50
C GLN A 81 10.26 3.05 -14.54
N ALA A 82 10.96 3.44 -13.46
CA ALA A 82 11.71 4.69 -13.36
C ALA A 82 13.08 4.61 -14.03
N GLY A 83 13.52 3.43 -14.47
CA GLY A 83 14.82 3.25 -15.13
C GLY A 83 14.89 2.04 -16.05
N VAL A 84 15.18 2.30 -17.31
CA VAL A 84 16.15 1.49 -18.07
C VAL A 84 17.30 2.44 -18.44
N PRO A 85 18.59 2.08 -18.28
CA PRO A 85 19.13 0.74 -18.01
C PRO A 85 19.86 0.61 -16.66
N ALA A 86 20.10 -0.65 -16.29
CA ALA A 86 21.28 -1.04 -15.52
C ALA A 86 22.50 -0.35 -16.12
N MET A 87 23.17 0.48 -15.33
CA MET A 87 24.39 1.17 -15.77
C MET A 87 25.60 0.48 -15.14
N ALA A 88 26.50 0.08 -16.04
CA ALA A 88 27.83 -0.54 -15.89
C ALA A 88 27.87 -2.05 -15.66
#